data_AF-A0A7S6M609-F1
#
_entry.id   AF-A0A7S6M609-F1
#
_cell.length_a   1.000
_cell.length_b   1.000
_cell.length_c   1.000
_cell.angle_alpha   90.00
_cell.angle_beta   90.00
_cell.angle_gamma   90.00
#
_symmetry.space_group_name_H-M   'P 1'
#
loop_
_entity.id
_entity.type
_entity.pdbx_description
1 polymer ?
#
loop_
_entity_poly.entity_id
_entity_poly.type
_entity_poly.pdbx_seq_one_letter_code
_entity_poly.pdbx_strand_id
1 'polypeptide(L)' 'MNAELTRSVSDAVSMVNEHAGAACVRLWFADDPAEIDFVASSASLAGDQFQFRSGFETYAGVVGDLRQIKVEVIGRPN' A
#
# COMPACT_ATOMS: atom_id res chain seq x y z
N MET A 1 11.16 -13.14 7.84
CA MET A 1 9.92 -12.33 7.67
C MET A 1 10.00 -11.15 8.61
N ASN A 2 9.90 -9.94 8.06
CA ASN A 2 10.03 -8.70 8.84
C ASN A 2 8.63 -8.34 9.39
N ALA A 3 8.36 -8.73 10.65
CA ALA A 3 7.01 -8.64 11.23
C ALA A 3 6.47 -7.21 11.28
N GLU A 4 7.35 -6.22 11.36
CA GLU A 4 7.00 -4.80 11.30
C GLU A 4 6.42 -4.41 9.95
N LEU A 5 7.03 -4.90 8.85
CA LEU A 5 6.60 -4.59 7.50
C LEU A 5 5.23 -5.20 7.18
N THR A 6 5.00 -6.46 7.56
CA THR A 6 3.69 -7.10 7.41
C THR A 6 2.60 -6.33 8.14
N ARG A 7 2.91 -5.80 9.34
CA ARG A 7 1.99 -4.96 10.09
C ARG A 7 1.74 -3.62 9.39
N SER A 8 2.78 -2.97 8.87
CA SER A 8 2.64 -1.74 8.09
C SER A 8 1.81 -1.94 6.82
N VAL A 9 1.94 -3.07 6.13
CA VAL A 9 1.13 -3.38 4.95
C VAL A 9 -0.33 -3.65 5.35
N SER A 10 -0.56 -4.38 6.44
CA SER A 10 -1.92 -4.60 6.95
C SER A 10 -2.60 -3.28 7.35
N ASP A 11 -1.87 -2.37 7.98
CA ASP A 11 -2.34 -1.05 8.37
C ASP A 11 -2.65 -0.18 7.14
N ALA A 12 -1.74 -0.18 6.15
CA ALA A 12 -1.94 0.43 4.84
C ALA A 12 -3.22 -0.08 4.14
N VAL A 13 -3.45 -1.40 4.19
CA VAL A 13 -4.64 -2.03 3.60
C VAL A 13 -5.91 -1.57 4.32
N SER A 14 -5.89 -1.48 5.66
CA SER A 14 -7.02 -0.93 6.41
C SER A 14 -7.29 0.52 6.01
N MET A 15 -6.26 1.38 6.06
CA MET A 15 -6.39 2.79 5.72
C MET A 15 -6.93 3.01 4.30
N VAL A 16 -6.45 2.26 3.31
CA VAL A 16 -6.94 2.36 1.93
C VAL A 16 -8.40 1.96 1.83
N ASN A 17 -8.83 0.90 2.53
CA ASN A 17 -10.22 0.46 2.49
C ASN A 17 -11.16 1.40 3.27
N GLU A 18 -10.69 2.00 4.36
CA GLU A 18 -11.42 3.00 5.13
C GLU A 18 -11.55 4.34 4.38
N HIS A 19 -10.53 4.69 3.59
CA HIS A 19 -10.47 5.92 2.80
C HIS A 19 -10.38 5.64 1.30
N ALA A 20 -11.22 4.72 0.82
CA ALA A 20 -11.25 4.26 -0.56
C ALA A 20 -11.36 5.43 -1.56
N GLY A 21 -10.35 5.59 -2.41
CA GLY A 21 -10.29 6.65 -3.42
C GLY A 21 -9.77 7.99 -2.90
N ALA A 22 -9.35 8.03 -1.63
CA ALA A 22 -8.74 9.19 -0.98
C ALA A 22 -7.48 8.79 -0.19
N ALA A 23 -6.86 7.65 -0.49
CA ALA A 23 -5.62 7.20 0.15
C ALA A 23 -4.49 7.10 -0.89
N CYS A 24 -3.44 7.90 -0.72
CA CYS A 24 -2.20 7.79 -1.49
C CYS A 24 -1.32 6.71 -0.86
N VAL A 25 -0.96 5.71 -1.64
CA VAL A 25 -0.04 4.64 -1.25
C VAL A 25 1.30 4.90 -1.91
N ARG A 26 2.36 4.83 -1.12
CA ARG A 26 3.75 4.89 -1.58
C ARG A 26 4.47 3.60 -1.23
N LEU A 27 5.00 2.94 -2.25
CA LEU A 27 5.73 1.68 -2.15
C LEU A 27 7.20 1.91 -2.51
N TRP A 28 8.09 1.40 -1.66
CA TRP A 28 9.52 1.30 -1.95
C TRP A 28 9.90 -0.18 -1.97
N PHE A 29 10.48 -0.64 -3.08
CA PHE A 29 10.92 -2.02 -3.24
C PHE A 29 12.36 -2.20 -2.74
N ALA A 30 12.73 -3.43 -2.35
CA ALA A 30 14.08 -3.73 -1.88
C ALA A 30 15.10 -3.78 -3.03
N ASP A 31 14.69 -4.32 -4.18
CA ASP A 31 15.55 -4.54 -5.35
C ASP A 31 15.55 -3.35 -6.34
N ASP A 32 14.56 -2.46 -6.23
CA ASP A 32 14.41 -1.32 -7.13
C ASP A 32 14.45 0.01 -6.35
N PRO A 33 15.30 0.98 -6.77
CA PRO A 33 15.36 2.29 -6.12
C PRO A 33 14.17 3.19 -6.45
N ALA A 34 13.32 2.81 -7.41
CA ALA A 34 12.13 3.59 -7.75
C ALA A 34 11.07 3.48 -6.65
N GLU A 35 10.50 4.63 -6.32
CA GLU A 35 9.29 4.71 -5.52
C GLU A 35 8.08 4.73 -6.45
N ILE A 36 7.02 4.02 -6.06
CA ILE A 36 5.74 4.06 -6.77
C ILE A 36 4.73 4.73 -5.85
N ASP A 37 4.18 5.86 -6.29
CA ASP A 37 3.07 6.54 -5.65
C ASP A 37 1.79 6.45 -6.49
N PHE A 38 0.68 6.13 -5.85
CA PHE A 38 -0.62 6.05 -6.51
C PHE A 38 -1.78 6.19 -5.52
N VAL A 39 -2.96 6.58 -6.03
CA VAL A 39 -4.18 6.68 -5.21
C VAL A 39 -4.93 5.36 -5.27
N ALA A 40 -4.93 4.62 -4.15
CA ALA A 40 -5.62 3.35 -4.08
C ALA A 40 -7.10 3.53 -3.73
N SER A 41 -7.95 2.82 -4.46
CA SER A 41 -9.39 2.72 -4.22
C SER A 41 -9.78 1.50 -3.40
N SER A 42 -8.97 0.45 -3.39
CA SER A 42 -9.18 -0.72 -2.53
C SER A 42 -7.87 -1.46 -2.32
N ALA A 43 -7.75 -2.18 -1.21
CA ALA A 43 -6.59 -2.99 -0.90
C ALA A 43 -6.96 -4.35 -0.30
N SER A 44 -6.12 -5.35 -0.49
CA SER A 44 -6.24 -6.65 0.17
C SER A 44 -4.88 -7.21 0.56
N LEU A 45 -4.86 -7.99 1.64
CA LEU A 45 -3.68 -8.70 2.12
C LEU A 45 -4.08 -10.17 2.37
N ALA A 46 -3.40 -11.09 1.70
CA ALA A 46 -3.61 -12.52 1.80
C ALA A 46 -2.29 -13.21 2.16
N GLY A 47 -2.07 -13.45 3.45
CA GLY A 47 -0.78 -13.95 3.95
C GLY A 47 0.31 -12.91 3.74
N ASP A 48 1.26 -13.21 2.85
CA ASP A 48 2.35 -12.28 2.47
C ASP A 48 2.10 -11.59 1.14
N GLN A 49 0.98 -11.85 0.46
CA GLN A 49 0.65 -11.19 -0.81
C GLN A 49 -0.25 -9.99 -0.57
N PHE A 50 0.16 -8.82 -1.05
CA PHE A 50 -0.64 -7.61 -1.03
C PHE A 50 -1.15 -7.28 -2.43
N GLN A 51 -2.29 -6.61 -2.48
CA GLN A 51 -2.86 -6.07 -3.71
C GLN A 51 -3.51 -4.72 -3.42
N PHE A 52 -3.14 -3.70 -4.18
CA PHE A 52 -3.78 -2.39 -4.19
C PHE A 52 -4.36 -2.13 -5.57
N ARG A 53 -5.59 -1.65 -5.63
CA ARG A 53 -6.25 -1.25 -6.87
C ARG A 53 -6.29 0.27 -6.94
N SER A 54 -5.89 0.82 -8.08
CA SER A 54 -5.90 2.26 -8.38
C SER A 54 -6.68 2.46 -9.67
N GLY A 55 -7.95 2.83 -9.58
CA GLY A 55 -8.83 2.95 -10.75
C GLY A 55 -8.92 1.63 -11.54
N PHE A 56 -8.29 1.60 -12.72
CA PHE A 56 -8.23 0.41 -13.59
C PHE A 56 -6.96 -0.41 -13.42
N GLU A 57 -5.95 0.11 -12.74
CA GLU A 57 -4.67 -0.56 -12.51
C GLU A 57 -4.69 -1.33 -11.19
N THR A 58 -3.95 -2.44 -11.14
CA THR A 58 -3.81 -3.25 -9.94
C THR A 58 -2.33 -3.51 -9.68
N TYR A 59 -1.85 -3.02 -8.54
CA TYR A 59 -0.49 -3.17 -8.04
C TYR A 59 -0.48 -4.29 -7.01
N ALA A 60 0.12 -5.43 -7.34
CA ALA A 60 0.21 -6.58 -6.46
C ALA A 60 1.65 -7.04 -6.31
N GLY A 61 1.97 -7.61 -5.15
CA GLY A 61 3.31 -8.08 -4.84
C GLY A 61 3.36 -8.87 -3.55
N VAL A 62 4.58 -9.19 -3.12
CA VAL A 62 4.87 -9.94 -1.89
C VAL A 62 5.48 -8.98 -0.89
N VAL A 63 5.05 -9.03 0.38
CA VAL A 63 5.51 -8.11 1.42
C VAL A 63 7.02 -8.23 1.61
N GLY A 64 7.58 -9.43 1.45
CA GLY A 64 9.03 -9.65 1.49
C GLY A 64 9.86 -8.83 0.48
N ASP A 65 9.27 -8.40 -0.64
CA ASP A 65 9.94 -7.60 -1.67
C ASP A 65 9.88 -6.08 -1.40
N LEU A 66 9.05 -5.67 -0.43
CA LEU A 66 8.97 -4.27 -0.02
C LEU A 66 10.11 -3.94 0.95
N ARG A 67 10.72 -2.79 0.73
CA ARG A 67 11.60 -2.15 1.70
C ARG A 67 10.78 -1.34 2.71
N GLN A 68 9.77 -0.62 2.21
CA GLN A 68 8.92 0.25 3.01
C GLN A 68 7.59 0.50 2.33
N ILE A 69 6.54 0.75 3.12
CA ILE A 69 5.24 1.22 2.65
C ILE A 69 4.82 2.45 3.47
N LYS A 70 4.22 3.43 2.81
CA LYS A 70 3.58 4.58 3.47
C LYS A 70 2.21 4.82 2.85
N VAL A 71 1.22 5.11 3.68
CA VAL A 71 -0.11 5.52 3.22
C VAL A 71 -0.45 6.87 3.84
N GLU A 72 -1.01 7.75 3.02
CA GLU A 72 -1.46 9.08 3.43
C GLU A 72 -2.87 9.33 2.90
N VAL A 73 -3.77 9.75 3.78
CA VAL A 73 -5.15 10.09 3.38
C VAL A 73 -5.15 11.50 2.80
N ILE A 74 -5.59 11.60 1.55
CA ILE A 74 -5.76 12.83 0.79
C ILE A 74 -7.14 13.42 1.12
N GLY A 75 -7.28 13.95 2.33
CA GLY A 75 -8.45 14.70 2.78
C GLY A 75 -8.01 16.10 3.22
N ARG A 76 -8.73 17.15 2.80
CA ARG A 76 -8.41 18.54 3.17
C ARG A 76 -8.17 18.65 4.68
N PRO A 77 -7.11 19.35 5.16
CA PRO A 77 -7.17 19.89 6.51
C PRO A 77 -8.40 20.80 6.57
N ASN A 78 -9.22 20.56 7.58
CA ASN A 78 -10.44 21.29 7.91
C ASN A 78 -10.32 22.80 7.67
#